data_AF-A0A938V207-F1
#
_entry.id   AF-A0A938V207-F1
#
_cell.length_a   1.000
_cell.length_b   1.000
_cell.length_c   1.000
_cell.angle_alpha   90.00
_cell.angle_beta   90.00
_cell.angle_gamma   90.00
#
_symmetry.space_group_name_H-M   'P 1'
#
loop_
_entity.id
_entity.type
_entity.pdbx_description
1 polymer ?
#
loop_
_entity_poly.entity_id
_entity_poly.type
_entity_poly.pdbx_seq_one_letter_code
_entity_poly.pdbx_strand_id
1 'polypeptide(L)'
;MRWSQALLVVAAAVAVVGCGSGSSVVSKDVVDAAVDVGQADGAVLPDGKLDVDPTETGGIDAVWDAPDAASPTCQPGEGCFLDKCKDNGECQSGWCVQHLGEGVCSQPCQEECPAGWKCRQVSGGGPDVLFICVSEYATLCRPCAGAGDCKSPGGSEDVCVAYGTAGSFCGGKCEANDDCPWGFSCKDVQTVDGIDVRQCVADAGDCPCTDLSVELVLWTPCAVQNEFGKCGGKRVCSTEGLLDCDAQTPGIETCNGTDDDCDGSTDEPLEVDGDYVNLCDDGNPCTDDQCKGGQGCLYEKLQSGECIHGDPCTVADHCVAGECVGNPVICDDDNPCTDDTCDGAGGCQFEANSAGCDDGDPCTVADNCSQTVCAGVSIPCDCQKDADCALLEDGDLCNGTLHCKLEEWPYKCAVKPGTVAECPVPPAGPDAP
;
A
#
# COMPACT_ATOMS: atom_id res chain seq x y z
N MET A 1 -2.18 -29.11 -29.54
CA MET A 1 -1.66 -28.48 -30.76
C MET A 1 -0.36 -27.79 -30.39
N ARG A 2 0.72 -28.13 -31.11
CA ARG A 2 2.11 -27.70 -30.90
C ARG A 2 2.44 -26.56 -31.85
N TRP A 3 2.77 -25.35 -31.38
CA TRP A 3 3.53 -24.33 -32.13
C TRP A 3 4.27 -23.51 -31.06
N SER A 4 5.55 -23.73 -30.78
CA SER A 4 6.78 -23.46 -31.54
C SER A 4 7.49 -22.22 -31.00
N GLN A 5 8.72 -22.48 -30.55
CA GLN A 5 9.71 -21.57 -29.98
C GLN A 5 10.18 -20.50 -30.96
N ALA A 6 10.57 -19.34 -30.44
CA ALA A 6 11.58 -18.49 -31.07
C ALA A 6 12.47 -17.88 -29.99
N LEU A 7 13.66 -18.48 -29.82
CA LEU A 7 14.80 -17.87 -29.15
C LEU A 7 15.27 -16.66 -29.97
N LEU A 8 15.59 -15.56 -29.29
CA LEU A 8 16.41 -14.50 -29.83
C LEU A 8 17.54 -14.20 -28.84
N VAL A 9 18.72 -14.71 -29.19
CA VAL A 9 19.99 -14.46 -28.52
C VAL A 9 20.53 -13.15 -29.08
N VAL A 10 20.69 -12.13 -28.22
CA VAL A 10 21.46 -10.92 -28.54
C VAL A 10 22.70 -10.91 -27.65
N ALA A 11 23.83 -11.26 -28.25
CA ALA A 11 25.15 -11.08 -27.68
C ALA A 11 25.62 -9.65 -27.96
N ALA A 12 25.98 -8.90 -26.92
CA ALA A 12 26.63 -7.60 -27.05
C ALA A 12 27.92 -7.55 -26.22
N ALA A 13 29.01 -7.51 -26.98
CA ALA A 13 30.42 -7.25 -26.70
C ALA A 13 30.83 -6.62 -25.35
N VAL A 14 31.72 -7.33 -24.67
CA VAL A 14 32.65 -6.82 -23.64
C VAL A 14 33.76 -6.01 -24.34
N ALA A 15 33.92 -4.74 -23.96
CA ALA A 15 35.07 -3.92 -24.34
C ALA A 15 36.08 -3.89 -23.19
N VAL A 16 37.22 -4.55 -23.40
CA VAL A 16 38.42 -4.42 -22.56
C VAL A 16 39.26 -3.27 -23.12
N VAL A 17 39.48 -2.22 -22.34
CA VAL A 17 40.53 -1.24 -22.57
C VAL A 17 41.57 -1.40 -21.47
N GLY A 18 42.79 -1.72 -21.88
CA GLY A 18 43.94 -1.86 -21.01
C GLY A 18 44.80 -0.59 -20.91
N CYS A 19 45.62 -0.62 -19.86
CA CYS A 19 46.95 -0.03 -19.69
C CYS A 19 47.13 1.50 -19.71
N GLY A 20 47.46 2.05 -18.55
CA GLY A 20 48.08 3.36 -18.37
C GLY A 20 48.95 3.36 -17.12
N SER A 21 50.25 3.33 -17.34
CA SER A 21 51.34 3.32 -16.38
C SER A 21 51.66 4.71 -15.81
N GLY A 22 52.17 4.75 -14.58
CA GLY A 22 53.26 5.65 -14.23
C GLY A 22 53.03 6.71 -13.14
N SER A 23 54.00 6.71 -12.21
CA SER A 23 54.59 7.83 -11.47
C SER A 23 54.00 8.25 -10.13
N SER A 24 54.65 7.69 -9.11
CA SER A 24 55.19 8.35 -7.92
C SER A 24 55.12 9.89 -7.88
N VAL A 25 54.61 10.41 -6.76
CA VAL A 25 54.99 11.72 -6.23
C VAL A 25 55.51 11.54 -4.80
N VAL A 26 56.76 11.94 -4.59
CA VAL A 26 57.40 12.18 -3.30
C VAL A 26 57.38 13.69 -3.07
N SER A 27 56.93 14.12 -1.90
CA SER A 27 57.57 15.14 -1.03
C SER A 27 56.62 15.41 0.13
N LYS A 28 57.01 15.00 1.34
CA LYS A 28 57.69 15.82 2.36
C LYS A 28 56.80 16.93 2.90
N ASP A 29 56.36 16.76 4.14
CA ASP A 29 56.66 17.73 5.18
C ASP A 29 56.92 17.01 6.51
N VAL A 30 58.07 17.34 7.07
CA VAL A 30 58.58 16.97 8.39
C VAL A 30 58.38 18.20 9.26
N VAL A 31 57.79 18.02 10.44
CA VAL A 31 58.08 18.88 11.59
C VAL A 31 58.21 17.98 12.82
N ASP A 32 59.44 17.93 13.30
CA ASP A 32 59.84 17.33 14.57
C ASP A 32 59.25 18.10 15.76
N ALA A 33 58.82 17.37 16.78
CA ALA A 33 58.91 17.81 18.17
C ALA A 33 59.21 16.60 19.05
N ALA A 34 60.31 16.71 19.78
CA ALA A 34 61.00 15.67 20.51
C ALA A 34 60.55 15.58 21.98
N VAL A 35 60.66 14.35 22.52
CA VAL A 35 61.17 13.97 23.87
C VAL A 35 60.40 14.46 25.10
N ASP A 36 59.89 13.50 25.90
CA ASP A 36 60.37 13.32 27.27
C ASP A 36 60.27 11.85 27.73
N VAL A 37 61.33 11.35 28.38
CA VAL A 37 61.45 10.00 28.94
C VAL A 37 61.38 10.16 30.46
N GLY A 38 60.23 9.78 31.03
CA GLY A 38 60.01 9.74 32.47
C GLY A 38 60.33 8.37 33.05
N GLN A 39 61.47 8.28 33.70
CA GLN A 39 61.98 7.16 34.49
C GLN A 39 61.36 7.12 35.89
N ALA A 40 61.02 5.94 36.39
CA ALA A 40 60.87 5.63 37.82
C ALA A 40 61.30 4.16 38.02
N ASP A 41 62.57 3.92 38.34
CA ASP A 41 63.13 3.86 39.70
C ASP A 41 62.81 2.51 40.38
N GLY A 42 63.75 1.58 40.21
CA GLY A 42 63.85 0.40 41.05
C GLY A 42 64.36 0.77 42.44
N ALA A 43 63.64 0.31 43.46
CA ALA A 43 64.14 0.23 44.83
C ALA A 43 64.17 -1.24 45.25
N VAL A 44 65.38 -1.78 45.39
CA VAL A 44 65.65 -3.00 46.16
C VAL A 44 66.11 -2.55 47.55
N LEU A 45 65.47 -3.05 48.61
CA LEU A 45 66.07 -3.17 49.95
C LEU A 45 65.40 -4.36 50.71
N PRO A 46 66.07 -4.89 51.75
CA PRO A 46 66.34 -6.31 51.93
C PRO A 46 65.34 -7.00 52.87
N ASP A 47 65.44 -8.32 52.90
CA ASP A 47 64.69 -9.28 53.73
C ASP A 47 63.45 -9.84 53.04
N GLY A 48 63.69 -10.93 52.28
CA GLY A 48 62.69 -11.66 51.52
C GLY A 48 61.57 -12.25 52.37
N LYS A 49 60.48 -11.48 52.49
CA LYS A 49 59.13 -11.95 52.82
C LYS A 49 58.12 -11.12 52.04
N LEU A 50 57.30 -11.79 51.22
CA LEU A 50 56.10 -11.19 50.66
C LEU A 50 55.05 -11.07 51.77
N ASP A 51 54.47 -9.88 51.84
CA ASP A 51 53.32 -9.51 52.66
C ASP A 51 52.03 -9.89 51.92
N VAL A 52 51.07 -10.49 52.61
CA VAL A 52 49.74 -10.85 52.06
C VAL A 52 48.68 -10.05 52.82
N ASP A 53 48.27 -8.92 52.23
CA ASP A 53 47.05 -8.21 52.62
C ASP A 53 45.85 -8.78 51.82
N PRO A 54 44.79 -9.26 52.49
CA PRO A 54 43.72 -10.04 51.86
C PRO A 54 42.57 -9.19 51.28
N THR A 55 42.84 -8.04 50.68
CA THR A 55 41.77 -7.14 50.19
C THR A 55 41.87 -6.65 48.74
N GLU A 56 42.62 -7.34 47.88
CA GLU A 56 42.49 -7.15 46.42
C GLU A 56 41.83 -8.36 45.75
N THR A 57 40.78 -8.05 45.01
CA THR A 57 39.85 -8.96 44.33
C THR A 57 40.55 -9.88 43.35
N GLY A 58 40.50 -11.18 43.67
CA GLY A 58 41.11 -12.26 42.90
C GLY A 58 40.58 -12.38 41.48
N GLY A 59 41.48 -12.22 40.52
CA GLY A 59 41.40 -12.91 39.25
C GLY A 59 41.59 -14.41 39.48
N ILE A 60 40.70 -15.21 38.92
CA ILE A 60 40.87 -16.66 38.84
C ILE A 60 41.88 -16.99 37.73
N ASP A 61 43.16 -16.87 38.04
CA ASP A 61 44.20 -17.59 37.31
C ASP A 61 44.29 -19.00 37.90
N ALA A 62 43.35 -19.85 37.47
CA ALA A 62 43.42 -21.29 37.69
C ALA A 62 44.21 -21.90 36.53
N VAL A 63 45.53 -21.76 36.59
CA VAL A 63 46.45 -22.61 35.82
C VAL A 63 46.15 -24.05 36.19
N TRP A 64 45.57 -24.78 35.24
CA TRP A 64 45.45 -26.23 35.32
C TRP A 64 46.87 -26.80 35.13
N ASP A 65 47.51 -27.20 36.23
CA ASP A 65 48.66 -28.12 36.16
C ASP A 65 48.13 -29.48 35.66
N ALA A 66 48.14 -29.64 34.33
CA ALA A 66 47.97 -30.93 33.68
C ALA A 66 49.28 -31.73 33.82
N PRO A 67 49.21 -33.05 34.08
CA PRO A 67 50.40 -33.88 34.22
C PRO A 67 51.19 -33.92 32.90
N ASP A 68 52.51 -33.82 33.03
CA ASP A 68 53.53 -33.78 31.99
C ASP A 68 53.29 -34.69 30.78
N ALA A 69 52.67 -34.12 29.75
CA ALA A 69 52.86 -34.44 28.34
C ALA A 69 52.44 -33.24 27.48
N ALA A 70 52.96 -32.05 27.80
CA ALA A 70 52.73 -30.85 27.01
C ALA A 70 53.51 -30.94 25.70
N SER A 71 52.79 -31.05 24.58
CA SER A 71 53.26 -30.42 23.35
C SER A 71 53.19 -28.92 23.57
N PRO A 72 54.32 -28.19 23.67
CA PRO A 72 54.28 -26.75 23.87
C PRO A 72 53.98 -26.07 22.52
N THR A 73 53.54 -24.81 22.57
CA THR A 73 53.47 -23.84 21.45
C THR A 73 52.18 -23.73 20.64
N CYS A 74 51.01 -23.71 21.28
CA CYS A 74 49.84 -23.17 20.61
C CYS A 74 49.38 -21.90 21.35
N GLN A 75 49.64 -20.73 20.78
CA GLN A 75 49.17 -19.45 21.32
C GLN A 75 47.74 -19.17 20.84
N PRO A 76 46.90 -18.49 21.64
CA PRO A 76 45.55 -18.13 21.21
C PRO A 76 45.54 -17.42 19.85
N GLY A 77 44.74 -17.91 18.92
CA GLY A 77 44.68 -17.41 17.53
C GLY A 77 45.63 -18.12 16.56
N GLU A 78 46.40 -19.11 16.99
CA GLU A 78 47.24 -19.94 16.12
C GLU A 78 46.55 -21.23 15.65
N GLY A 79 45.24 -21.37 15.88
CA GLY A 79 44.45 -22.53 15.46
C GLY A 79 44.41 -23.65 16.50
N CYS A 80 44.49 -23.27 17.79
CA CYS A 80 44.41 -24.14 18.95
C CYS A 80 42.98 -24.63 19.17
N PHE A 81 42.81 -25.64 20.02
CA PHE A 81 41.46 -26.06 20.43
C PHE A 81 40.66 -24.87 20.99
N LEU A 82 39.43 -24.69 20.50
CA LEU A 82 38.53 -23.55 20.75
C LEU A 82 38.88 -22.20 20.09
N ASP A 83 40.02 -22.08 19.39
CA ASP A 83 40.27 -20.89 18.59
C ASP A 83 39.23 -20.77 17.47
N LYS A 84 38.79 -19.56 17.16
CA LYS A 84 37.85 -19.31 16.06
C LYS A 84 38.44 -19.77 14.74
N CYS A 85 37.60 -20.33 13.88
CA CYS A 85 37.97 -20.73 12.53
C CYS A 85 36.80 -20.62 11.57
N LYS A 86 37.11 -20.46 10.28
CA LYS A 86 36.17 -20.50 9.17
C LYS A 86 36.26 -21.80 8.37
N ASP A 87 37.46 -22.36 8.28
CA ASP A 87 37.70 -23.62 7.59
C ASP A 87 38.78 -24.47 8.28
N ASN A 88 38.85 -25.73 7.87
CA ASN A 88 39.76 -26.72 8.44
C ASN A 88 41.25 -26.33 8.40
N GLY A 89 41.65 -25.50 7.43
CA GLY A 89 43.04 -25.07 7.24
C GLY A 89 43.52 -24.07 8.28
N GLU A 90 42.61 -23.40 8.99
CA GLU A 90 42.92 -22.45 10.07
C GLU A 90 43.23 -23.17 11.39
N CYS A 91 42.95 -24.47 11.48
CA CYS A 91 43.16 -25.27 12.68
C CYS A 91 44.39 -26.14 12.57
N GLN A 92 45.23 -26.15 13.63
CA GLN A 92 46.41 -27.03 13.66
C GLN A 92 46.03 -28.50 13.62
N SER A 93 44.84 -28.84 14.15
CA SER A 93 44.26 -30.17 14.08
C SER A 93 43.71 -30.54 12.70
N GLY A 94 43.54 -29.57 11.80
CA GLY A 94 42.90 -29.73 10.51
C GLY A 94 41.37 -29.80 10.56
N TRP A 95 40.73 -29.43 11.69
CA TRP A 95 39.28 -29.55 11.88
C TRP A 95 38.66 -28.30 12.50
N CYS A 96 37.87 -27.61 11.69
CA CYS A 96 36.99 -26.54 12.14
C CYS A 96 35.57 -27.09 12.30
N VAL A 97 35.00 -26.99 13.51
CA VAL A 97 33.67 -27.51 13.83
C VAL A 97 32.82 -26.45 14.51
N GLN A 98 31.50 -26.63 14.50
CA GLN A 98 30.59 -25.67 15.13
C GLN A 98 30.52 -25.87 16.65
N HIS A 99 30.58 -24.77 17.40
CA HIS A 99 30.38 -24.70 18.84
C HIS A 99 29.76 -23.35 19.18
N LEU A 100 28.67 -23.35 19.96
CA LEU A 100 27.97 -22.14 20.39
C LEU A 100 27.62 -21.17 19.25
N GLY A 101 27.25 -21.71 18.08
CA GLY A 101 26.88 -20.89 16.93
C GLY A 101 28.06 -20.25 16.19
N GLU A 102 29.31 -20.64 16.48
CA GLU A 102 30.52 -20.18 15.80
C GLU A 102 31.38 -21.36 15.34
N GLY A 103 32.30 -21.12 14.41
CA GLY A 103 33.32 -22.10 14.02
C GLY A 103 34.51 -22.04 14.96
N VAL A 104 34.87 -23.17 15.56
CA VAL A 104 36.04 -23.28 16.43
C VAL A 104 36.87 -24.53 16.10
N CYS A 105 38.16 -24.43 16.33
CA CYS A 105 39.09 -25.51 16.07
C CYS A 105 38.89 -26.66 17.06
N SER A 106 38.72 -27.85 16.51
CA SER A 106 38.59 -29.10 17.27
C SER A 106 39.95 -29.77 17.48
N GLN A 107 39.96 -30.93 18.11
CA GLN A 107 41.12 -31.80 18.26
C GLN A 107 40.74 -33.26 18.01
N PRO A 108 41.68 -34.10 17.54
CA PRO A 108 41.47 -35.54 17.47
C PRO A 108 41.27 -36.12 18.88
N CYS A 109 40.48 -37.19 18.97
CA CYS A 109 40.23 -37.89 20.21
C CYS A 109 40.34 -39.40 19.99
N GLN A 110 40.55 -40.16 21.05
CA GLN A 110 40.46 -41.62 21.01
C GLN A 110 39.13 -42.09 21.61
N GLU A 111 38.85 -41.69 22.85
CA GLU A 111 37.57 -42.00 23.52
C GLU A 111 37.04 -40.83 24.37
N GLU A 112 37.93 -40.01 24.93
CA GLU A 112 37.56 -38.87 25.79
C GLU A 112 37.78 -37.54 25.07
N CYS A 113 36.87 -36.61 25.34
CA CYS A 113 36.94 -35.20 24.95
C CYS A 113 36.69 -34.32 26.18
N PRO A 114 37.05 -33.03 26.14
CA PRO A 114 36.69 -32.08 27.19
C PRO A 114 35.18 -32.05 27.48
N ALA A 115 34.79 -31.57 28.66
CA ALA A 115 33.39 -31.46 29.05
C ALA A 115 32.57 -30.68 28.00
N GLY A 116 31.39 -31.21 27.63
CA GLY A 116 30.52 -30.64 26.57
C GLY A 116 30.88 -31.06 25.13
N TRP A 117 31.88 -31.92 24.96
CA TRP A 117 32.32 -32.45 23.67
C TRP A 117 32.23 -33.97 23.64
N LYS A 118 31.83 -34.53 22.50
CA LYS A 118 31.80 -35.99 22.29
C LYS A 118 32.78 -36.40 21.21
N CYS A 119 33.50 -37.48 21.48
CA CYS A 119 34.37 -38.10 20.51
C CYS A 119 33.53 -38.80 19.43
N ARG A 120 33.52 -38.26 18.22
CA ARG A 120 32.71 -38.77 17.11
C ARG A 120 33.58 -39.11 15.91
N GLN A 121 33.22 -40.20 15.25
CA GLN A 121 33.85 -40.60 14.00
C GLN A 121 33.48 -39.61 12.88
N VAL A 122 34.47 -39.11 12.17
CA VAL A 122 34.28 -38.27 10.98
C VAL A 122 34.90 -38.94 9.76
N SER A 123 34.22 -38.82 8.61
CA SER A 123 34.71 -39.38 7.35
C SER A 123 35.72 -38.42 6.73
N GLY A 124 37.00 -38.60 7.08
CA GLY A 124 38.11 -37.83 6.53
C GLY A 124 38.59 -38.34 5.17
N GLY A 125 37.72 -38.48 4.16
CA GLY A 125 38.07 -38.69 2.74
C GLY A 125 38.99 -39.87 2.34
N GLY A 126 39.53 -40.63 3.30
CA GLY A 126 40.51 -41.70 3.12
C GLY A 126 40.09 -43.02 3.80
N PRO A 127 40.95 -44.06 3.78
CA PRO A 127 40.64 -45.38 4.31
C PRO A 127 40.67 -45.47 5.85
N ASP A 128 41.27 -44.49 6.51
CA ASP A 128 41.40 -44.46 7.97
C ASP A 128 40.21 -43.73 8.61
N VAL A 129 39.64 -44.35 9.65
CA VAL A 129 38.60 -43.73 10.48
C VAL A 129 39.26 -42.77 11.47
N LEU A 130 38.89 -41.50 11.42
CA LEU A 130 39.38 -40.49 12.35
C LEU A 130 38.26 -40.10 13.32
N PHE A 131 38.61 -39.94 14.58
CA PHE A 131 37.71 -39.47 15.62
C PHE A 131 38.15 -38.07 16.07
N ILE A 132 37.19 -37.15 16.14
CA ILE A 132 37.42 -35.78 16.61
C ILE A 132 36.40 -35.40 17.66
N CYS A 133 36.73 -34.41 18.48
CA CYS A 133 35.79 -33.84 19.42
C CYS A 133 34.75 -32.99 18.68
N VAL A 134 33.48 -33.37 18.76
CA VAL A 134 32.37 -32.59 18.22
C VAL A 134 31.55 -32.05 19.39
N SER A 135 31.27 -30.75 19.37
CA SER A 135 30.42 -30.08 20.35
C SER A 135 29.03 -30.71 20.39
N GLU A 136 28.49 -30.95 21.58
CA GLU A 136 27.07 -31.29 21.74
C GLU A 136 26.17 -30.06 21.54
N TYR A 137 26.73 -28.87 21.73
CA TYR A 137 26.07 -27.57 21.66
C TYR A 137 26.54 -26.79 20.43
N ALA A 138 26.49 -27.39 19.24
CA ALA A 138 27.04 -26.78 18.02
C ALA A 138 26.33 -25.47 17.64
N THR A 139 25.01 -25.40 17.86
CA THR A 139 24.17 -24.24 17.51
C THR A 139 23.68 -23.43 18.70
N LEU A 140 24.05 -23.80 19.93
CA LEU A 140 23.58 -23.08 21.13
C LEU A 140 23.89 -21.59 21.03
N CYS A 141 22.96 -20.72 21.44
CA CYS A 141 23.03 -19.27 21.30
C CYS A 141 23.03 -18.72 19.85
N ARG A 142 22.92 -19.57 18.82
CA ARG A 142 22.80 -19.10 17.44
C ARG A 142 21.42 -18.47 17.19
N PRO A 143 21.31 -17.34 16.48
CA PRO A 143 20.02 -16.79 16.07
C PRO A 143 19.23 -17.81 15.26
N CYS A 144 17.92 -17.88 15.51
CA CYS A 144 17.05 -18.84 14.86
C CYS A 144 15.67 -18.25 14.63
N ALA A 145 15.00 -18.75 13.60
CA ALA A 145 13.59 -18.47 13.31
C ALA A 145 12.66 -19.62 13.67
N GLY A 146 13.15 -20.84 13.69
CA GLY A 146 12.38 -22.01 14.12
C GLY A 146 13.26 -23.16 14.59
N ALA A 147 12.63 -24.21 15.11
CA ALA A 147 13.35 -25.36 15.66
C ALA A 147 14.23 -26.11 14.64
N GLY A 148 13.96 -25.96 13.35
CA GLY A 148 14.80 -26.50 12.27
C GLY A 148 16.20 -25.89 12.23
N ASP A 149 16.33 -24.61 12.60
CA ASP A 149 17.61 -23.88 12.57
C ASP A 149 18.56 -24.33 13.67
N CYS A 150 18.05 -25.03 14.69
CA CYS A 150 18.82 -25.48 15.84
C CYS A 150 19.25 -26.95 15.73
N LYS A 151 18.94 -27.62 14.62
CA LYS A 151 19.30 -29.03 14.47
C LYS A 151 20.80 -29.20 14.31
N SER A 152 21.39 -29.83 15.31
CA SER A 152 22.81 -30.16 15.38
C SER A 152 23.05 -31.67 15.32
N PRO A 153 24.21 -32.15 14.83
CA PRO A 153 24.55 -33.57 14.84
C PRO A 153 24.43 -34.23 16.22
N GLY A 154 24.54 -33.47 17.32
CA GLY A 154 24.31 -33.92 18.70
C GLY A 154 23.07 -33.37 19.41
N GLY A 155 22.30 -32.51 18.74
CA GLY A 155 21.21 -31.73 19.33
C GLY A 155 19.89 -31.97 18.62
N SER A 156 19.46 -33.23 18.48
CA SER A 156 18.21 -33.54 17.77
C SER A 156 16.96 -32.93 18.42
N GLU A 157 17.05 -32.60 19.72
CA GLU A 157 15.99 -32.02 20.53
C GLU A 157 16.24 -30.53 20.84
N ASP A 158 17.24 -29.93 20.21
CA ASP A 158 17.48 -28.49 20.27
C ASP A 158 16.34 -27.77 19.53
N VAL A 159 15.91 -26.66 20.10
CA VAL A 159 14.79 -25.85 19.61
C VAL A 159 15.12 -24.36 19.68
N CYS A 160 14.38 -23.57 18.91
CA CYS A 160 14.53 -22.12 18.92
C CYS A 160 13.74 -21.54 20.10
N VAL A 161 14.45 -20.94 21.05
CA VAL A 161 13.90 -20.41 22.30
C VAL A 161 13.67 -18.91 22.16
N ALA A 162 12.53 -18.41 22.65
CA ALA A 162 12.23 -16.98 22.68
C ALA A 162 12.89 -16.31 23.90
N TYR A 163 13.69 -15.27 23.66
CA TYR A 163 14.33 -14.42 24.68
C TYR A 163 13.57 -13.09 24.85
N GLY A 164 12.25 -13.10 24.63
CA GLY A 164 11.41 -11.90 24.71
C GLY A 164 11.82 -10.83 23.69
N THR A 165 12.16 -9.63 24.17
CA THR A 165 12.57 -8.51 23.29
C THR A 165 13.97 -8.67 22.73
N ALA A 166 14.82 -9.52 23.32
CA ALA A 166 16.18 -9.77 22.86
C ALA A 166 16.26 -10.66 21.61
N GLY A 167 15.12 -11.16 21.10
CA GLY A 167 15.06 -12.04 19.92
C GLY A 167 14.87 -13.50 20.30
N SER A 168 15.35 -14.41 19.45
CA SER A 168 15.26 -15.86 19.67
C SER A 168 16.53 -16.56 19.25
N PHE A 169 16.97 -17.50 20.09
CA PHE A 169 18.24 -18.18 19.92
C PHE A 169 18.09 -19.67 20.22
N CYS A 170 18.93 -20.48 19.58
CA CYS A 170 18.91 -21.91 19.76
C CYS A 170 19.28 -22.27 21.20
N GLY A 171 18.40 -23.03 21.84
CA GLY A 171 18.68 -23.74 23.08
C GLY A 171 19.26 -25.12 22.80
N GLY A 172 19.87 -25.72 23.82
CA GLY A 172 20.27 -27.12 23.82
C GLY A 172 19.45 -27.92 24.82
N LYS A 173 19.04 -29.16 24.49
CA LYS A 173 18.30 -29.97 25.46
C LYS A 173 19.10 -30.20 26.75
N CYS A 174 18.41 -30.15 27.90
CA CYS A 174 18.97 -30.47 29.21
C CYS A 174 17.89 -31.04 30.15
N GLU A 175 18.33 -31.81 31.15
CA GLU A 175 17.49 -32.30 32.24
C GLU A 175 17.83 -31.61 33.58
N ALA A 176 19.11 -31.26 33.77
CA ALA A 176 19.65 -30.56 34.93
C ALA A 176 20.67 -29.48 34.51
N ASN A 177 21.02 -28.58 35.44
CA ASN A 177 21.99 -27.51 35.19
C ASN A 177 23.39 -28.04 34.85
N ASP A 178 23.78 -29.18 35.40
CA ASP A 178 25.09 -29.79 35.14
C ASP A 178 25.22 -30.30 33.69
N ASP A 179 24.11 -30.39 32.95
CA ASP A 179 24.13 -30.70 31.52
C ASP A 179 24.54 -29.49 30.69
N CYS A 180 24.39 -28.26 31.19
CA CYS A 180 24.63 -27.06 30.40
C CYS A 180 26.10 -26.62 30.46
N PRO A 181 26.67 -26.10 29.35
CA PRO A 181 28.00 -25.52 29.37
C PRO A 181 28.06 -24.26 30.24
N TRP A 182 29.26 -23.86 30.63
CA TRP A 182 29.45 -22.67 31.46
C TRP A 182 28.85 -21.41 30.82
N GLY A 183 28.16 -20.59 31.62
CA GLY A 183 27.42 -19.41 31.16
C GLY A 183 25.99 -19.73 30.68
N PHE A 184 25.56 -20.99 30.77
CA PHE A 184 24.21 -21.43 30.47
C PHE A 184 23.63 -22.22 31.64
N SER A 185 22.33 -22.06 31.83
CA SER A 185 21.57 -22.80 32.84
C SER A 185 20.38 -23.51 32.20
N CYS A 186 20.01 -24.66 32.76
CA CYS A 186 18.88 -25.44 32.30
C CYS A 186 17.57 -24.83 32.86
N LYS A 187 16.78 -24.19 32.00
CA LYS A 187 15.55 -23.48 32.41
C LYS A 187 14.34 -23.97 31.62
N ASP A 188 13.17 -23.87 32.24
CA ASP A 188 11.88 -24.00 31.57
C ASP A 188 11.60 -22.68 30.83
N VAL A 189 11.49 -22.76 29.51
CA VAL A 189 11.40 -21.63 28.58
C VAL A 189 10.41 -21.94 27.46
N GLN A 190 10.04 -20.94 26.66
CA GLN A 190 9.12 -21.11 25.55
C GLN A 190 9.84 -21.10 24.20
N THR A 191 9.41 -21.95 23.28
CA THR A 191 9.81 -21.83 21.88
C THR A 191 9.19 -20.59 21.24
N VAL A 192 9.68 -20.22 20.05
CA VAL A 192 9.06 -19.17 19.22
C VAL A 192 7.58 -19.43 18.88
N ASP A 193 7.14 -20.69 18.94
CA ASP A 193 5.75 -21.12 18.73
C ASP A 193 4.92 -21.17 20.04
N GLY A 194 5.49 -20.70 21.16
CA GLY A 194 4.82 -20.67 22.47
C GLY A 194 4.71 -22.04 23.17
N ILE A 195 5.57 -23.00 22.82
CA ILE A 195 5.59 -24.32 23.45
C ILE A 195 6.58 -24.33 24.61
N ASP A 196 6.12 -24.75 25.80
CA ASP A 196 6.99 -24.89 26.97
C ASP A 196 7.96 -26.07 26.79
N VAL A 197 9.26 -25.79 26.96
CA VAL A 197 10.37 -26.72 26.80
C VAL A 197 11.44 -26.46 27.86
N ARG A 198 12.28 -27.46 28.14
CA ARG A 198 13.44 -27.30 29.02
C ARG A 198 14.72 -27.28 28.19
N GLN A 199 15.46 -26.19 28.25
CA GLN A 199 16.64 -25.96 27.41
C GLN A 199 17.74 -25.22 28.19
N CYS A 200 19.00 -25.46 27.80
CA CYS A 200 20.13 -24.62 28.16
C CYS A 200 19.94 -23.26 27.51
N VAL A 201 19.88 -22.21 28.33
CA VAL A 201 19.75 -20.82 27.90
C VAL A 201 20.80 -19.96 28.57
N ALA A 202 21.24 -18.91 27.88
CA ALA A 202 22.31 -18.05 28.36
C ALA A 202 21.91 -17.37 29.68
N ASP A 203 22.83 -17.36 30.65
CA ASP A 203 22.61 -16.72 31.94
C ASP A 203 22.65 -15.19 31.86
N ALA A 204 23.30 -14.64 30.83
CA ALA A 204 23.28 -13.21 30.51
C ALA A 204 21.87 -12.70 30.15
N GLY A 205 20.97 -13.59 29.71
CA GLY A 205 19.62 -13.24 29.27
C GLY A 205 19.53 -12.78 27.81
N ASP A 206 20.65 -12.78 27.09
CA ASP A 206 20.75 -12.55 25.65
C ASP A 206 21.89 -13.41 25.04
N CYS A 207 21.94 -13.44 23.71
CA CYS A 207 22.98 -14.11 22.94
C CYS A 207 23.58 -13.11 21.94
N PRO A 208 24.87 -12.79 22.02
CA PRO A 208 25.50 -11.90 21.06
C PRO A 208 25.61 -12.56 19.68
N CYS A 209 25.56 -11.75 18.63
CA CYS A 209 25.79 -12.22 17.27
C CYS A 209 27.26 -12.64 17.09
N THR A 210 27.49 -13.90 16.72
CA THR A 210 28.81 -14.42 16.37
C THR A 210 29.24 -13.93 14.98
N ASP A 211 30.54 -14.01 14.66
CA ASP A 211 31.05 -13.61 13.34
C ASP A 211 30.40 -14.45 12.23
N LEU A 212 30.19 -15.73 12.51
CA LEU A 212 29.48 -16.65 11.64
C LEU A 212 28.00 -16.26 11.45
N SER A 213 27.34 -15.79 12.51
CA SER A 213 25.94 -15.35 12.44
C SER A 213 25.76 -14.12 11.55
N VAL A 214 26.71 -13.19 11.61
CA VAL A 214 26.74 -12.00 10.73
C VAL A 214 27.05 -12.40 9.29
N GLU A 215 28.04 -13.25 9.07
CA GLU A 215 28.44 -13.72 7.73
C GLU A 215 27.30 -14.48 7.02
N LEU A 216 26.55 -15.29 7.77
CA LEU A 216 25.40 -16.04 7.24
C LEU A 216 24.09 -15.25 7.22
N VAL A 217 24.10 -13.99 7.66
CA VAL A 217 22.90 -13.12 7.73
C VAL A 217 21.77 -13.81 8.51
N LEU A 218 22.12 -14.45 9.63
CA LEU A 218 21.13 -15.10 10.49
C LEU A 218 20.23 -14.05 11.12
N TRP A 219 18.99 -14.45 11.40
CA TRP A 219 17.97 -13.54 11.87
C TRP A 219 17.03 -14.21 12.86
N THR A 220 16.33 -13.40 13.65
CA THR A 220 15.30 -13.83 14.59
C THR A 220 13.96 -13.20 14.24
N PRO A 221 12.82 -13.89 14.36
CA PRO A 221 11.50 -13.32 14.15
C PRO A 221 11.24 -12.18 15.12
N CYS A 222 10.51 -11.20 14.63
CA CYS A 222 9.99 -10.10 15.43
C CYS A 222 8.60 -9.75 14.95
N ALA A 223 7.90 -8.91 15.72
CA ALA A 223 6.63 -8.36 15.30
C ALA A 223 6.44 -6.95 15.85
N VAL A 224 5.75 -6.12 15.08
CA VAL A 224 5.24 -4.81 15.50
C VAL A 224 3.72 -4.93 15.62
N GLN A 225 3.15 -4.41 16.70
CA GLN A 225 1.72 -4.51 16.99
C GLN A 225 1.17 -3.16 17.45
N ASN A 226 -0.01 -2.80 16.93
CA ASN A 226 -0.79 -1.65 17.36
C ASN A 226 -2.30 -1.99 17.32
N GLU A 227 -3.16 -0.97 17.22
CA GLU A 227 -4.61 -1.15 17.16
C GLU A 227 -5.12 -1.72 15.82
N PHE A 228 -4.34 -1.58 14.74
CA PHE A 228 -4.72 -2.04 13.41
C PHE A 228 -4.35 -3.51 13.20
N GLY A 229 -3.22 -3.97 13.73
CA GLY A 229 -2.87 -5.37 13.58
C GLY A 229 -1.52 -5.75 14.18
N LYS A 230 -0.97 -6.88 13.72
CA LYS A 230 0.34 -7.40 14.14
C LYS A 230 1.14 -7.92 12.95
N CYS A 231 2.08 -7.12 12.49
CA CYS A 231 2.95 -7.46 11.38
C CYS A 231 4.22 -8.17 11.86
N GLY A 232 4.53 -9.30 11.23
CA GLY A 232 5.76 -10.03 11.44
C GLY A 232 6.94 -9.45 10.67
N GLY A 233 8.15 -9.66 11.17
CA GLY A 233 9.39 -9.27 10.52
C GLY A 233 10.59 -10.03 11.07
N LYS A 234 11.77 -9.48 10.81
CA LYS A 234 13.08 -10.05 11.10
C LYS A 234 13.96 -9.02 11.80
N ARG A 235 14.76 -9.52 12.72
CA ARG A 235 15.94 -8.83 13.24
C ARG A 235 17.16 -9.57 12.73
N VAL A 236 17.95 -8.93 11.88
CA VAL A 236 19.16 -9.54 11.29
C VAL A 236 20.34 -9.30 12.22
N CYS A 237 21.20 -10.30 12.39
CA CYS A 237 22.43 -10.15 13.15
C CYS A 237 23.43 -9.22 12.44
N SER A 238 24.02 -8.32 13.22
CA SER A 238 25.09 -7.41 12.82
C SER A 238 26.24 -7.47 13.83
N THR A 239 27.34 -6.76 13.54
CA THR A 239 28.47 -6.64 14.47
C THR A 239 28.12 -5.91 15.76
N GLU A 240 27.02 -5.16 15.80
CA GLU A 240 26.53 -4.44 16.98
C GLU A 240 25.41 -5.21 17.70
N GLY A 241 25.08 -6.42 17.25
CA GLY A 241 23.96 -7.22 17.74
C GLY A 241 22.81 -7.31 16.73
N LEU A 242 21.62 -7.68 17.21
CA LEU A 242 20.42 -7.73 16.37
C LEU A 242 19.97 -6.33 15.99
N LEU A 243 19.77 -6.10 14.69
CA LEU A 243 19.17 -4.87 14.19
C LEU A 243 17.73 -4.70 14.68
N ASP A 244 17.20 -3.49 14.51
CA ASP A 244 15.79 -3.21 14.73
C ASP A 244 14.89 -4.12 13.88
N CYS A 245 13.66 -4.32 14.36
CA CYS A 245 12.68 -5.12 13.66
C CYS A 245 12.32 -4.47 12.32
N ASP A 246 12.47 -5.18 11.21
CA ASP A 246 12.10 -4.71 9.88
C ASP A 246 10.60 -4.86 9.55
N ALA A 247 9.80 -5.32 10.52
CA ALA A 247 8.36 -5.48 10.34
C ALA A 247 7.69 -4.15 10.00
N GLN A 248 6.74 -4.20 9.08
CA GLN A 248 5.85 -3.09 8.79
C GLN A 248 5.13 -2.64 10.07
N THR A 249 4.90 -1.33 10.20
CA THR A 249 3.96 -0.83 11.21
C THR A 249 2.55 -1.06 10.68
N PRO A 250 1.69 -1.83 11.37
CA PRO A 250 0.36 -2.13 10.87
C PRO A 250 -0.45 -0.84 10.66
N GLY A 251 -1.14 -0.77 9.54
CA GLY A 251 -1.97 0.37 9.14
C GLY A 251 -3.35 -0.09 8.72
N ILE A 252 -4.17 0.86 8.28
CA ILE A 252 -5.41 0.53 7.57
C ILE A 252 -5.06 0.12 6.15
N GLU A 253 -5.73 -0.91 5.63
CA GLU A 253 -5.65 -1.32 4.23
C GLU A 253 -5.75 -0.14 3.27
N THR A 254 -4.80 -0.08 2.36
CA THR A 254 -4.81 0.82 1.21
C THR A 254 -4.64 -0.02 -0.04
N CYS A 255 -5.41 0.25 -1.10
CA CYS A 255 -5.26 -0.46 -2.37
C CYS A 255 -3.86 -0.25 -2.99
N ASN A 256 -2.89 -1.06 -2.60
CA ASN A 256 -1.49 -0.95 -2.93
C ASN A 256 -0.82 -2.33 -3.14
N GLY A 257 -1.56 -3.44 -2.94
CA GLY A 257 -1.07 -4.80 -3.08
C GLY A 257 -0.30 -5.33 -1.88
N THR A 258 -0.39 -4.67 -0.74
CA THR A 258 0.25 -5.01 0.53
C THR A 258 -0.84 -5.24 1.56
N ASP A 259 -0.65 -6.28 2.36
CA ASP A 259 -1.43 -6.55 3.57
C ASP A 259 -0.95 -5.56 4.64
N ASP A 260 -1.65 -4.42 4.75
CA ASP A 260 -1.20 -3.30 5.57
C ASP A 260 -1.43 -3.52 7.06
N ASP A 261 -2.47 -4.27 7.43
CA ASP A 261 -2.78 -4.64 8.81
C ASP A 261 -2.24 -6.02 9.22
N CYS A 262 -1.75 -6.80 8.25
CA CYS A 262 -1.16 -8.11 8.42
C CYS A 262 -2.13 -9.19 8.93
N ASP A 263 -3.42 -9.11 8.57
CA ASP A 263 -4.43 -10.11 8.90
C ASP A 263 -4.40 -11.36 7.98
N GLY A 264 -3.63 -11.29 6.88
CA GLY A 264 -3.48 -12.35 5.87
C GLY A 264 -4.37 -12.18 4.64
N SER A 265 -5.18 -11.13 4.61
CA SER A 265 -5.90 -10.63 3.44
C SER A 265 -5.06 -9.53 2.77
N THR A 266 -5.50 -9.02 1.63
CA THR A 266 -4.73 -7.98 0.92
C THR A 266 -5.70 -7.08 0.21
N ASP A 267 -5.64 -5.78 0.52
CA ASP A 267 -6.51 -4.75 -0.04
C ASP A 267 -8.01 -5.05 0.15
N GLU A 268 -8.39 -5.66 1.27
CA GLU A 268 -9.79 -5.92 1.61
C GLU A 268 -10.51 -4.66 2.10
N PRO A 269 -11.83 -4.56 1.85
CA PRO A 269 -12.61 -3.44 2.34
C PRO A 269 -12.71 -3.49 3.88
N LEU A 270 -12.50 -2.34 4.51
CA LEU A 270 -12.68 -2.20 5.95
C LEU A 270 -14.17 -2.28 6.30
N GLU A 271 -14.48 -3.07 7.31
CA GLU A 271 -15.81 -3.09 7.93
C GLU A 271 -15.86 -2.07 9.08
N VAL A 272 -16.54 -0.94 8.86
CA VAL A 272 -16.78 0.08 9.90
C VAL A 272 -18.27 0.13 10.20
N ASP A 273 -18.66 -0.23 11.42
CA ASP A 273 -20.06 -0.24 11.87
C ASP A 273 -21.02 -1.07 10.97
N GLY A 274 -20.50 -2.11 10.32
CA GLY A 274 -21.24 -2.98 9.41
C GLY A 274 -21.42 -2.42 7.99
N ASP A 275 -20.75 -1.32 7.67
CA ASP A 275 -20.62 -0.80 6.32
C ASP A 275 -19.25 -1.16 5.73
N TYR A 276 -19.25 -1.61 4.48
CA TYR A 276 -18.03 -1.97 3.77
C TYR A 276 -17.49 -0.74 3.05
N VAL A 277 -16.40 -0.19 3.57
CA VAL A 277 -15.74 0.95 2.96
C VAL A 277 -14.90 0.44 1.79
N ASN A 278 -15.27 0.83 0.57
CA ASN A 278 -14.45 0.56 -0.62
C ASN A 278 -13.17 1.39 -0.50
N LEU A 279 -12.01 0.72 -0.47
CA LEU A 279 -10.68 1.35 -0.40
C LEU A 279 -10.41 2.36 -1.52
N CYS A 280 -11.12 2.20 -2.63
CA CYS A 280 -10.97 3.01 -3.81
C CYS A 280 -12.15 3.94 -4.05
N ASP A 281 -13.05 4.19 -3.11
CA ASP A 281 -14.14 5.16 -3.31
C ASP A 281 -13.57 6.58 -3.59
N ASP A 282 -13.79 7.13 -4.79
CA ASP A 282 -13.44 8.52 -5.13
C ASP A 282 -14.59 9.51 -4.87
N GLY A 283 -15.73 9.02 -4.38
CA GLY A 283 -16.93 9.79 -4.13
C GLY A 283 -17.73 10.13 -5.39
N ASN A 284 -17.35 9.63 -6.57
CA ASN A 284 -18.09 9.80 -7.80
C ASN A 284 -19.02 8.59 -8.05
N PRO A 285 -20.35 8.74 -7.94
CA PRO A 285 -21.29 7.65 -8.20
C PRO A 285 -21.29 7.17 -9.66
N CYS A 286 -20.63 7.90 -10.57
CA CYS A 286 -20.52 7.56 -11.98
C CYS A 286 -19.19 6.90 -12.36
N THR A 287 -18.41 6.46 -11.39
CA THR A 287 -17.28 5.56 -11.59
C THR A 287 -17.54 4.21 -10.92
N ASP A 288 -17.05 3.15 -11.56
CA ASP A 288 -16.93 1.84 -10.93
C ASP A 288 -15.51 1.72 -10.36
N ASP A 289 -15.45 1.82 -9.03
CA ASP A 289 -14.23 1.99 -8.27
C ASP A 289 -13.69 0.62 -7.85
N GLN A 290 -12.62 0.20 -8.49
CA GLN A 290 -12.06 -1.14 -8.34
C GLN A 290 -10.63 -1.07 -7.79
N CYS A 291 -10.38 -1.80 -6.71
CA CYS A 291 -9.01 -2.07 -6.30
C CYS A 291 -8.36 -3.13 -7.21
N LYS A 292 -7.22 -2.78 -7.82
CA LYS A 292 -6.42 -3.69 -8.67
C LYS A 292 -5.10 -4.07 -8.01
N GLY A 293 -5.13 -4.22 -6.69
CA GLY A 293 -3.98 -4.55 -5.84
C GLY A 293 -2.79 -3.61 -6.07
N GLY A 294 -1.63 -4.17 -6.41
CA GLY A 294 -0.42 -3.38 -6.69
C GLY A 294 -0.52 -2.41 -7.87
N GLN A 295 -1.59 -2.46 -8.68
CA GLN A 295 -1.86 -1.44 -9.69
C GLN A 295 -2.59 -0.21 -9.14
N GLY A 296 -3.06 -0.26 -7.89
CA GLY A 296 -3.81 0.78 -7.22
C GLY A 296 -5.29 0.83 -7.62
N CYS A 297 -5.92 1.95 -7.28
CA CYS A 297 -7.31 2.21 -7.61
C CYS A 297 -7.51 2.50 -9.10
N LEU A 298 -8.53 1.86 -9.67
CA LEU A 298 -9.00 2.07 -11.02
C LEU A 298 -10.44 2.58 -10.97
N TYR A 299 -10.69 3.69 -11.68
CA TYR A 299 -11.99 4.35 -11.75
C TYR A 299 -12.56 4.20 -13.15
N GLU A 300 -13.40 3.19 -13.38
CA GLU A 300 -13.99 2.97 -14.71
C GLU A 300 -15.21 3.87 -14.91
N LYS A 301 -15.13 4.76 -15.91
CA LYS A 301 -16.22 5.70 -16.22
C LYS A 301 -17.48 4.98 -16.68
N LEU A 302 -18.55 5.11 -15.91
CA LEU A 302 -19.85 4.56 -16.27
C LEU A 302 -20.49 5.36 -17.41
N GLN A 303 -21.14 4.63 -18.32
CA GLN A 303 -21.91 5.20 -19.43
C GLN A 303 -23.40 5.31 -19.12
N SER A 304 -23.84 4.71 -18.01
CA SER A 304 -25.21 4.68 -17.53
C SER A 304 -25.23 4.26 -16.07
N GLY A 305 -26.22 4.72 -15.32
CA GLY A 305 -26.39 4.44 -13.89
C GLY A 305 -27.23 5.54 -13.28
N GLU A 306 -27.92 5.25 -12.17
CA GLU A 306 -28.59 6.30 -11.38
C GLU A 306 -27.53 7.02 -10.55
N CYS A 307 -27.64 8.34 -10.49
CA CYS A 307 -26.78 9.17 -9.67
C CYS A 307 -27.58 10.40 -9.22
N ILE A 308 -26.99 11.26 -8.41
CA ILE A 308 -27.60 12.54 -8.02
C ILE A 308 -26.63 13.64 -8.39
N HIS A 309 -27.00 14.45 -9.39
CA HIS A 309 -26.19 15.57 -9.87
C HIS A 309 -26.18 16.71 -8.83
N GLY A 310 -27.25 16.80 -8.04
CA GLY A 310 -27.39 17.77 -6.95
C GLY A 310 -27.92 19.13 -7.38
N ASP A 311 -28.28 19.30 -8.67
CA ASP A 311 -28.99 20.47 -9.17
C ASP A 311 -30.51 20.25 -9.05
N PRO A 312 -31.24 21.07 -8.27
CA PRO A 312 -32.70 20.98 -8.17
C PRO A 312 -33.45 21.22 -9.49
N CYS A 313 -32.81 21.90 -10.45
CA CYS A 313 -33.36 22.15 -11.79
C CYS A 313 -33.08 21.03 -12.78
N THR A 314 -32.58 19.88 -12.33
CA THR A 314 -32.51 18.66 -13.13
C THR A 314 -33.34 17.53 -12.53
N VAL A 315 -33.79 16.63 -13.41
CA VAL A 315 -34.54 15.42 -13.07
C VAL A 315 -33.97 14.23 -13.81
N ALA A 316 -34.23 13.03 -13.28
CA ALA A 316 -33.76 11.76 -13.85
C ALA A 316 -32.25 11.80 -14.13
N ASP A 317 -31.50 12.15 -13.08
CA ASP A 317 -30.05 12.19 -13.11
C ASP A 317 -29.47 10.81 -13.44
N HIS A 318 -28.48 10.81 -14.32
CA HIS A 318 -27.87 9.59 -14.82
C HIS A 318 -26.41 9.82 -15.19
N CYS A 319 -25.63 8.74 -15.14
CA CYS A 319 -24.23 8.79 -15.54
C CYS A 319 -24.07 8.85 -17.06
N VAL A 320 -23.26 9.78 -17.54
CA VAL A 320 -22.80 9.86 -18.92
C VAL A 320 -21.30 10.08 -18.93
N ALA A 321 -20.56 9.13 -19.50
CA ALA A 321 -19.09 9.19 -19.61
C ALA A 321 -18.35 9.53 -18.30
N GLY A 322 -18.84 9.00 -17.17
CA GLY A 322 -18.26 9.20 -15.83
C GLY A 322 -18.70 10.47 -15.11
N GLU A 323 -19.59 11.26 -15.70
CA GLU A 323 -20.18 12.45 -15.07
C GLU A 323 -21.64 12.18 -14.74
N CYS A 324 -22.07 12.57 -13.55
CA CYS A 324 -23.50 12.58 -13.23
C CYS A 324 -24.13 13.79 -13.91
N VAL A 325 -25.08 13.56 -14.82
CA VAL A 325 -25.79 14.62 -15.53
C VAL A 325 -27.28 14.47 -15.32
N GLY A 326 -27.98 15.59 -15.24
CA GLY A 326 -29.44 15.60 -15.11
C GLY A 326 -30.14 16.15 -16.35
N ASN A 327 -31.36 15.70 -16.59
CA ASN A 327 -32.19 16.30 -17.64
C ASN A 327 -32.80 17.59 -17.10
N PRO A 328 -32.75 18.71 -17.85
CA PRO A 328 -33.30 19.97 -17.36
C PRO A 328 -34.80 19.84 -17.08
N VAL A 329 -35.24 20.42 -15.96
CA VAL A 329 -36.67 20.62 -15.69
C VAL A 329 -37.24 21.47 -16.81
N ILE A 330 -38.26 20.95 -17.49
CA ILE A 330 -38.97 21.68 -18.53
C ILE A 330 -40.04 22.52 -17.84
N CYS A 331 -39.79 23.83 -17.80
CA CYS A 331 -40.77 24.84 -17.46
C CYS A 331 -41.28 25.40 -18.79
N ASP A 332 -42.50 25.04 -19.16
CA ASP A 332 -43.21 25.56 -20.33
C ASP A 332 -44.66 25.72 -19.90
N ASP A 333 -45.19 26.94 -19.89
CA ASP A 333 -46.59 27.23 -19.54
C ASP A 333 -47.49 27.45 -20.77
N ASP A 334 -46.98 27.15 -21.97
CA ASP A 334 -47.63 27.39 -23.26
C ASP A 334 -47.95 28.88 -23.53
N ASN A 335 -47.39 29.83 -22.78
CA ASN A 335 -47.61 31.27 -22.98
C ASN A 335 -46.42 31.91 -23.73
N PRO A 336 -46.60 32.41 -24.97
CA PRO A 336 -45.52 33.08 -25.70
C PRO A 336 -45.06 34.39 -25.04
N CYS A 337 -45.84 34.91 -24.08
CA CYS A 337 -45.57 36.14 -23.37
C CYS A 337 -44.85 35.97 -22.03
N THR A 338 -44.29 34.80 -21.79
CA THR A 338 -43.41 34.51 -20.66
C THR A 338 -42.08 33.93 -21.12
N ASP A 339 -41.03 34.26 -20.38
CA ASP A 339 -39.72 33.61 -20.45
C ASP A 339 -39.67 32.55 -19.34
N ASP A 340 -39.73 31.30 -19.76
CA ASP A 340 -39.93 30.18 -18.85
C ASP A 340 -38.59 29.61 -18.41
N THR A 341 -38.34 29.64 -17.11
CA THR A 341 -37.06 29.23 -16.54
C THR A 341 -37.27 28.47 -15.23
N CYS A 342 -36.26 27.70 -14.82
CA CYS A 342 -36.23 27.12 -13.48
C CYS A 342 -35.61 28.14 -12.49
N ASP A 343 -36.17 28.23 -11.29
CA ASP A 343 -35.82 29.21 -10.26
C ASP A 343 -34.54 28.88 -9.46
N GLY A 344 -33.86 27.77 -9.79
CA GLY A 344 -32.69 27.26 -9.06
C GLY A 344 -33.02 26.39 -7.84
N ALA A 345 -34.29 26.32 -7.42
CA ALA A 345 -34.80 25.47 -6.35
C ALA A 345 -35.66 24.31 -6.89
N GLY A 346 -35.74 24.15 -8.21
CA GLY A 346 -36.56 23.14 -8.90
C GLY A 346 -37.99 23.59 -9.17
N GLY A 347 -38.32 24.85 -8.90
CA GLY A 347 -39.61 25.47 -9.24
C GLY A 347 -39.56 26.14 -10.61
N CYS A 348 -40.71 26.22 -11.27
CA CYS A 348 -40.85 26.98 -12.52
C CYS A 348 -41.21 28.43 -12.25
N GLN A 349 -40.51 29.34 -12.92
CA GLN A 349 -40.79 30.77 -12.97
C GLN A 349 -41.11 31.18 -14.41
N PHE A 350 -42.09 32.06 -14.56
CA PHE A 350 -42.64 32.50 -15.84
C PHE A 350 -42.61 34.04 -15.87
N GLU A 351 -41.50 34.62 -16.33
CA GLU A 351 -41.31 36.09 -16.30
C GLU A 351 -41.95 36.73 -17.53
N ALA A 352 -42.82 37.73 -17.33
CA ALA A 352 -43.50 38.40 -18.43
C ALA A 352 -42.49 39.06 -19.39
N ASN A 353 -42.55 38.73 -20.67
CA ASN A 353 -41.69 39.32 -21.69
C ASN A 353 -42.44 40.38 -22.54
N SER A 354 -41.72 40.97 -23.49
CA SER A 354 -42.25 41.96 -24.44
C SER A 354 -42.01 41.55 -25.89
N ALA A 355 -41.89 40.24 -26.14
CA ALA A 355 -41.71 39.71 -27.47
C ALA A 355 -42.96 39.93 -28.34
N GLY A 356 -42.78 39.82 -29.66
CA GLY A 356 -43.90 39.74 -30.58
C GLY A 356 -44.64 38.41 -30.41
N CYS A 357 -45.96 38.44 -30.47
CA CYS A 357 -46.83 37.27 -30.31
C CYS A 357 -47.98 37.31 -31.33
N ASP A 358 -48.95 36.40 -31.24
CA ASP A 358 -50.19 36.42 -32.04
C ASP A 358 -51.36 36.23 -31.07
N ASP A 359 -52.26 37.21 -30.98
CA ASP A 359 -53.41 37.14 -30.05
C ASP A 359 -54.60 36.35 -30.62
N GLY A 360 -54.45 35.84 -31.84
CA GLY A 360 -55.46 35.08 -32.57
C GLY A 360 -56.63 35.94 -33.06
N ASP A 361 -56.62 37.26 -32.82
CA ASP A 361 -57.61 38.18 -33.35
C ASP A 361 -57.18 38.67 -34.75
N PRO A 362 -57.90 38.31 -35.82
CA PRO A 362 -57.54 38.80 -37.15
C PRO A 362 -57.66 40.33 -37.33
N CYS A 363 -58.30 41.03 -36.39
CA CYS A 363 -58.53 42.47 -36.40
C CYS A 363 -57.52 43.26 -35.56
N THR A 364 -56.45 42.63 -35.11
CA THR A 364 -55.35 43.27 -34.40
C THR A 364 -54.09 43.28 -35.28
N VAL A 365 -53.18 44.22 -34.98
CA VAL A 365 -51.84 44.28 -35.59
C VAL A 365 -50.80 44.60 -34.55
N ALA A 366 -49.55 44.27 -34.88
CA ALA A 366 -48.41 44.55 -34.03
C ALA A 366 -48.64 43.99 -32.62
N ASP A 367 -49.01 42.72 -32.59
CA ASP A 367 -49.26 41.95 -31.39
C ASP A 367 -47.96 41.81 -30.61
N ASN A 368 -47.99 42.29 -29.37
CA ASN A 368 -46.86 42.25 -28.47
C ASN A 368 -47.32 41.81 -27.10
N CYS A 369 -46.40 41.18 -26.39
CA CYS A 369 -46.61 40.79 -25.03
C CYS A 369 -46.60 41.99 -24.10
N SER A 370 -47.61 42.06 -23.24
CA SER A 370 -47.70 43.05 -22.16
C SER A 370 -48.28 42.38 -20.92
N GLN A 371 -47.45 42.23 -19.87
CA GLN A 371 -47.86 41.64 -18.60
C GLN A 371 -48.56 40.27 -18.78
N THR A 372 -47.88 39.34 -19.46
CA THR A 372 -48.31 37.96 -19.79
C THR A 372 -49.52 37.83 -20.72
N VAL A 373 -49.99 38.93 -21.30
CA VAL A 373 -51.09 38.94 -22.28
C VAL A 373 -50.53 39.28 -23.65
N CYS A 374 -50.82 38.44 -24.64
CA CYS A 374 -50.64 38.80 -26.03
C CYS A 374 -51.82 39.67 -26.48
N ALA A 375 -51.53 40.88 -26.95
CA ALA A 375 -52.54 41.76 -27.52
C ALA A 375 -51.94 42.65 -28.60
N GLY A 376 -52.70 42.88 -29.66
CA GLY A 376 -52.35 43.86 -30.69
C GLY A 376 -53.15 45.15 -30.61
N VAL A 377 -52.83 46.05 -31.54
CA VAL A 377 -53.57 47.29 -31.76
C VAL A 377 -54.80 46.97 -32.59
N SER A 378 -55.97 47.09 -31.98
CA SER A 378 -57.25 46.92 -32.69
C SER A 378 -57.40 47.94 -33.81
N ILE A 379 -57.80 47.46 -34.98
CA ILE A 379 -58.15 48.29 -36.11
C ILE A 379 -59.62 48.12 -36.50
N PRO A 380 -60.22 49.08 -37.22
CA PRO A 380 -61.59 48.95 -37.70
C PRO A 380 -61.70 47.81 -38.74
N CYS A 381 -62.14 46.64 -38.30
CA CYS A 381 -62.61 45.55 -39.14
C CYS A 381 -64.13 45.47 -39.06
N ASP A 382 -64.80 45.12 -40.16
CA ASP A 382 -66.25 44.97 -40.15
C ASP A 382 -66.66 43.55 -39.68
N CYS A 383 -65.76 42.56 -39.71
CA CYS A 383 -66.05 41.18 -39.32
C CYS A 383 -64.78 40.35 -39.03
N GLN A 384 -64.93 39.28 -38.25
CA GLN A 384 -63.92 38.22 -38.04
C GLN A 384 -64.36 36.87 -38.66
N LYS A 385 -65.66 36.62 -38.70
CA LYS A 385 -66.29 35.45 -39.32
C LYS A 385 -67.58 35.84 -40.04
N ASP A 386 -68.06 35.00 -40.95
CA ASP A 386 -69.31 35.24 -41.71
C ASP A 386 -70.50 35.61 -40.82
N ALA A 387 -70.59 35.03 -39.62
CA ALA A 387 -71.67 35.30 -38.69
C ALA A 387 -71.72 36.76 -38.20
N ASP A 388 -70.60 37.48 -38.19
CA ASP A 388 -70.55 38.87 -37.73
C ASP A 388 -71.25 39.80 -38.74
N CYS A 389 -71.18 39.44 -40.03
CA CYS A 389 -71.84 40.17 -41.10
C CYS A 389 -73.37 40.01 -41.09
N ALA A 390 -73.90 39.01 -40.39
CA ALA A 390 -75.34 38.80 -40.27
C ALA A 390 -76.06 39.96 -39.58
N LEU A 391 -75.35 40.75 -38.76
CA LEU A 391 -75.89 41.94 -38.10
C LEU A 391 -76.05 43.13 -39.06
N LEU A 392 -75.33 43.12 -40.18
CA LEU A 392 -75.38 44.15 -41.21
C LEU A 392 -76.33 43.81 -42.37
N GLU A 393 -76.94 42.62 -42.30
CA GLU A 393 -77.95 42.18 -43.26
C GLU A 393 -79.25 42.98 -43.09
N ASP A 394 -79.77 43.54 -44.18
CA ASP A 394 -81.08 44.18 -44.23
C ASP A 394 -82.22 43.19 -44.61
N GLY A 395 -81.85 41.93 -44.87
CA GLY A 395 -82.76 40.87 -45.31
C GLY A 395 -83.17 40.97 -46.78
N ASP A 396 -82.57 41.88 -47.55
CA ASP A 396 -82.86 42.07 -48.97
C ASP A 396 -82.03 41.10 -49.84
N LEU A 397 -82.63 39.98 -50.22
CA LEU A 397 -81.97 39.02 -51.11
C LEU A 397 -81.60 39.61 -52.48
N CYS A 398 -82.16 40.76 -52.88
CA CYS A 398 -81.87 41.44 -54.14
C CYS A 398 -80.48 42.10 -54.17
N ASN A 399 -79.87 42.39 -53.03
CA ASN A 399 -78.50 42.87 -52.94
C ASN A 399 -77.51 41.78 -52.47
N GLY A 400 -78.04 40.58 -52.15
CA GLY A 400 -77.31 39.37 -51.80
C GLY A 400 -76.86 39.35 -50.34
N THR A 401 -76.65 38.15 -49.79
CA THR A 401 -76.19 38.00 -48.40
C THR A 401 -74.72 38.37 -48.24
N LEU A 402 -74.36 38.96 -47.12
CA LEU A 402 -73.01 39.30 -46.72
C LEU A 402 -72.26 38.08 -46.15
N HIS A 403 -70.95 38.06 -46.38
CA HIS A 403 -69.99 37.15 -45.75
C HIS A 403 -68.73 37.93 -45.38
N CYS A 404 -67.92 37.38 -44.49
CA CYS A 404 -66.69 38.03 -44.10
C CYS A 404 -65.59 37.74 -45.11
N LYS A 405 -65.10 38.79 -45.78
CA LYS A 405 -64.07 38.64 -46.81
C LYS A 405 -62.68 38.63 -46.17
N LEU A 406 -62.20 37.43 -45.83
CA LEU A 406 -60.89 37.21 -45.21
C LEU A 406 -59.69 37.41 -46.15
N GLU A 407 -59.93 37.75 -47.42
CA GLU A 407 -58.88 37.96 -48.43
C GLU A 407 -58.49 39.45 -48.59
N GLU A 408 -59.23 40.38 -47.98
CA GLU A 408 -58.98 41.82 -48.05
C GLU A 408 -58.87 42.40 -46.64
N TRP A 409 -57.65 42.73 -46.23
CA TRP A 409 -57.38 43.24 -44.89
C TRP A 409 -57.36 44.79 -44.85
N PRO A 410 -58.04 45.47 -43.90
CA PRO A 410 -58.87 44.92 -42.81
C PRO A 410 -60.13 44.23 -43.32
N TYR A 411 -60.50 43.12 -42.67
CA TYR A 411 -61.62 42.28 -43.11
C TYR A 411 -62.95 43.02 -43.09
N LYS A 412 -63.67 42.93 -44.21
CA LYS A 412 -64.94 43.61 -44.43
C LYS A 412 -66.05 42.64 -44.76
N CYS A 413 -67.27 43.01 -44.38
CA CYS A 413 -68.47 42.35 -44.85
C CYS A 413 -68.69 42.70 -46.33
N ALA A 414 -68.67 41.68 -47.18
CA ALA A 414 -68.87 41.82 -48.60
C ALA A 414 -69.98 40.88 -49.07
N VAL A 415 -70.66 41.25 -50.15
CA VAL A 415 -71.68 40.40 -50.76
C VAL A 415 -71.05 39.06 -51.16
N LYS A 416 -71.66 37.97 -50.70
CA LYS A 416 -71.26 36.61 -51.02
C LYS A 416 -71.51 36.33 -52.50
N PRO A 417 -70.51 35.89 -53.27
CA PRO A 417 -70.70 35.62 -54.69
C PRO A 417 -71.83 34.61 -54.92
N GLY A 418 -72.77 34.94 -55.80
CA GLY A 418 -73.87 34.05 -56.20
C GLY A 418 -75.10 34.05 -55.28
N THR A 419 -75.19 34.92 -54.28
CA THR A 419 -76.36 35.02 -53.38
C THR A 419 -77.34 36.13 -53.72
N VAL A 420 -77.05 36.92 -54.76
CA VAL A 420 -77.93 37.99 -55.26
C VAL A 420 -79.11 37.35 -56.03
N ALA A 421 -80.33 37.55 -55.56
CA ALA A 421 -81.56 37.05 -56.19
C ALA A 421 -82.02 37.94 -57.35
N GLU A 422 -82.70 37.35 -58.35
CA GLU A 422 -83.33 38.12 -59.43
C GLU A 422 -84.56 38.86 -58.92
N CYS A 423 -84.49 40.20 -58.92
CA CYS A 423 -85.56 41.05 -58.40
C CYS A 423 -86.18 41.97 -59.45
N PRO A 424 -87.48 42.28 -59.33
CA PRO A 424 -88.18 43.14 -60.28
C PRO A 424 -87.66 44.59 -60.18
N VAL A 425 -87.27 45.16 -61.32
CA VAL A 425 -86.79 46.54 -61.43
C VAL A 425 -87.92 47.51 -61.04
N PRO A 426 -87.72 48.45 -60.08
CA PRO A 426 -88.76 49.40 -59.72
C PRO A 426 -89.10 50.31 -60.92
N PRO A 427 -90.39 50.60 -61.19
CA PRO A 427 -90.79 51.42 -62.32
C PRO A 427 -90.30 52.86 -62.13
N ALA A 428 -89.57 53.37 -63.14
CA ALA A 428 -89.08 54.74 -63.15
C ALA A 428 -90.24 55.72 -63.40
N GLY A 429 -90.57 56.52 -62.38
CA GLY A 429 -91.19 57.84 -62.55
C GLY A 429 -92.71 57.89 -62.73
N PRO A 430 -93.29 59.10 -62.51
CA PRO A 430 -94.51 59.28 -61.76
C PRO A 430 -95.73 59.33 -62.68
N ASP A 431 -96.72 58.50 -62.39
CA ASP A 431 -98.16 58.81 -62.47
C ASP A 431 -98.94 57.57 -62.03
N ALA A 432 -99.50 57.65 -60.83
CA ALA A 432 -100.48 56.71 -60.32
C ALA A 432 -101.87 57.02 -60.92
N PRO A 433 -102.72 56.01 -61.17
CA PRO A 433 -104.14 56.11 -60.90
C PRO A 433 -104.49 55.72 -59.46
#